data_AF-A0AAV7BAY6-F1
#
_entry.id   AF-A0AAV7BAY6-F1
#
_cell.length_a   1.000
_cell.length_b   1.000
_cell.length_c   1.000
_cell.angle_alpha   90.00
_cell.angle_beta   90.00
_cell.angle_gamma   90.00
#
_symmetry.space_group_name_H-M   'P 1'
#
loop_
_entity.id
_entity.type
_entity.pdbx_description
1 polymer ?
#
loop_
_entity_poly.entity_id
_entity_poly.type
_entity_poly.pdbx_seq_one_letter_code
_entity_poly.pdbx_strand_id
1 'polypeptide(L)'
;MILRSKGYVILLAAVSVLLSVIYYQTLNQCDRSPASLSASGNEQVSEIQNAINKIYHQVDQTIPKTNFTDIMKSSSAKQSKVFVKYPKDSYCVGDQLVLQVDMFDHLGQRKTYGGDFLRARMSTRELDAAASGRIEDFKNGSYHVHFILFWEGTVDITVFMMHPSEGASALWIYRNKWHGYVDHVGKFETPQQSIETVCGFDLDRSKELCEYKDERDEEYFYCIKPENFSCNSLSTMKSWRRHDRTLFTDVEKGLFNESNVRVKIPKDFDQIRVTRCNTSVPHSYKTCKIGAKLEYPSGYVMRNVWYPKGCKTLAYNTLDSLSKCFTQKFIYIFGDSTRFYHSTIMKITGHVSYWAWMCQRI
;
A
#
# COMPACT_ATOMS: atom_id res chain seq x y z
N MET A 1 -16.83 -38.78 46.84
CA MET A 1 -16.18 -37.49 46.51
C MET A 1 -16.88 -36.85 45.31
N ILE A 2 -18.16 -36.52 45.46
CA ILE A 2 -18.99 -35.87 44.45
C ILE A 2 -19.64 -34.71 45.21
N LEU A 3 -19.00 -33.53 45.23
CA LEU A 3 -19.59 -32.29 45.77
C LEU A 3 -18.76 -31.01 45.52
N ARG A 4 -17.71 -31.03 44.68
CA ARG A 4 -16.89 -29.82 44.39
C ARG A 4 -17.05 -29.20 42.99
N SER A 5 -17.87 -29.76 42.09
CA SER A 5 -18.01 -29.22 40.71
C SER A 5 -19.16 -28.22 40.53
N LYS A 6 -20.14 -28.16 41.44
CA LYS A 6 -21.30 -27.24 41.27
C LYS A 6 -20.94 -25.77 41.55
N GLY A 7 -20.04 -25.51 42.51
CA GLY A 7 -19.62 -24.14 42.84
C GLY A 7 -18.83 -23.45 41.72
N TYR A 8 -17.99 -24.19 41.00
CA TYR A 8 -17.15 -23.65 39.92
C TYR A 8 -17.96 -23.27 38.68
N VAL A 9 -18.98 -24.06 38.34
CA VAL A 9 -19.88 -23.78 37.21
C VAL A 9 -20.77 -22.57 37.49
N ILE A 10 -21.24 -22.42 38.74
CA ILE A 10 -22.01 -21.24 39.16
C ILE A 10 -21.15 -19.97 39.15
N LEU A 11 -19.88 -20.07 39.58
CA LEU A 11 -18.94 -18.94 39.55
C LEU A 11 -18.64 -18.50 38.10
N LEU A 12 -18.43 -19.45 37.19
CA LEU A 12 -18.19 -19.16 35.76
C LEU A 12 -19.43 -18.55 35.07
N ALA A 13 -20.63 -19.02 35.41
CA ALA A 13 -21.88 -18.44 34.92
C ALA A 13 -22.13 -17.02 35.48
N ALA A 14 -21.84 -16.79 36.76
CA ALA A 14 -21.96 -15.46 37.37
C ALA A 14 -20.96 -14.45 36.76
N VAL A 15 -19.73 -14.89 36.48
CA VAL A 15 -18.70 -14.06 35.81
C VAL A 15 -19.07 -13.78 34.36
N SER A 16 -19.65 -14.74 33.62
CA SER A 16 -20.10 -14.49 32.24
C SER A 16 -21.28 -13.52 32.19
N VAL A 17 -22.23 -13.62 33.12
CA VAL A 17 -23.35 -12.68 33.25
C VAL A 17 -22.85 -11.28 33.62
N LEU A 18 -21.94 -11.15 34.59
CA LEU A 18 -21.34 -9.85 34.96
C LEU A 18 -20.56 -9.22 33.81
N LEU A 19 -19.77 -10.01 33.05
CA LEU A 19 -19.06 -9.52 31.87
C LEU A 19 -20.03 -9.10 30.76
N SER A 20 -21.14 -9.82 30.56
CA SER A 20 -22.15 -9.45 29.58
C SER A 20 -22.95 -8.20 29.98
N VAL A 21 -23.18 -7.96 31.28
CA VAL A 21 -23.81 -6.73 31.79
C VAL A 21 -22.86 -5.54 31.68
N ILE A 22 -21.57 -5.71 31.97
CA ILE A 22 -20.55 -4.65 31.78
C ILE A 22 -20.38 -4.33 30.29
N TYR A 23 -20.42 -5.35 29.42
CA TYR A 23 -20.39 -5.18 27.96
C TYR A 23 -21.64 -4.43 27.44
N TYR A 24 -22.83 -4.74 27.98
CA TYR A 24 -24.05 -4.00 27.63
C TYR A 24 -24.07 -2.56 28.15
N GLN A 25 -23.52 -2.32 29.36
CA GLN A 25 -23.43 -0.98 29.94
C GLN A 25 -22.38 -0.09 29.25
N THR A 26 -21.31 -0.68 28.68
CA THR A 26 -20.31 0.07 27.90
C THR A 26 -20.75 0.38 26.47
N LEU A 27 -21.67 -0.41 25.88
CA LEU A 27 -22.29 -0.10 24.58
C LEU A 27 -23.34 1.01 24.64
N ASN A 28 -23.91 1.29 25.82
CA ASN A 28 -24.90 2.36 26.04
C ASN A 28 -24.30 3.75 26.31
N GLN A 29 -23.01 3.97 26.08
CA GLN A 29 -22.40 5.32 26.10
C GLN A 29 -22.13 5.90 24.70
N CYS A 30 -22.56 5.23 23.64
CA CYS A 30 -22.67 5.86 22.31
C CYS A 30 -24.08 6.42 22.09
N ASP A 31 -24.53 7.29 23.00
CA ASP A 31 -25.76 8.05 22.83
C ASP A 31 -25.43 9.34 22.05
N ARG A 32 -25.27 9.24 20.73
CA ARG A 32 -25.33 10.41 19.85
C ARG A 32 -26.73 10.47 19.28
N SER A 33 -27.56 11.32 19.88
CA SER A 33 -28.79 11.80 19.23
C SER A 33 -28.47 12.39 17.85
N PRO A 34 -29.32 12.20 16.83
CA PRO A 34 -29.12 12.85 15.54
C PRO A 34 -29.36 14.35 15.70
N ALA A 35 -28.29 15.13 15.58
CA ALA A 35 -28.42 16.58 15.39
C ALA A 35 -29.06 16.81 14.02
N SER A 36 -30.32 17.25 14.02
CA SER A 36 -30.94 17.85 12.85
C SER A 36 -30.27 19.21 12.61
N LEU A 37 -29.41 19.28 11.60
CA LEU A 37 -28.87 20.54 11.11
C LEU A 37 -29.39 20.78 9.71
N SER A 38 -30.33 21.72 9.65
CA SER A 38 -30.87 22.35 8.47
C SER A 38 -29.75 22.90 7.58
N ALA A 39 -29.80 22.53 6.30
CA ALA A 39 -28.96 23.08 5.26
C ALA A 39 -29.21 24.58 5.08
N SER A 40 -28.20 25.40 5.40
CA SER A 40 -28.09 26.81 5.01
C SER A 40 -26.81 27.40 5.58
N GLY A 41 -25.73 27.38 4.80
CA GLY A 41 -24.50 28.07 5.15
C GLY A 41 -23.39 27.69 4.19
N ASN A 42 -22.70 28.69 3.65
CA ASN A 42 -21.51 28.54 2.83
C ASN A 42 -20.50 27.68 3.61
N GLU A 43 -20.42 26.38 3.29
CA GLU A 43 -19.77 25.39 4.14
C GLU A 43 -18.26 25.59 4.04
N GLN A 44 -17.69 26.20 5.08
CA GLN A 44 -16.27 26.48 5.14
C GLN A 44 -15.53 25.15 5.25
N VAL A 45 -14.75 24.82 4.22
CA VAL A 45 -13.96 23.57 4.15
C VAL A 45 -13.11 23.43 5.41
N SER A 46 -13.21 22.28 6.09
CA SER A 46 -12.50 22.01 7.34
C SER A 46 -10.98 22.07 7.19
N GLU A 47 -10.27 22.22 8.32
CA GLU A 47 -8.80 22.17 8.33
C GLU A 47 -8.26 20.82 7.82
N ILE A 48 -8.94 19.72 8.15
CA ILE A 48 -8.58 18.36 7.72
C ILE A 48 -8.70 18.26 6.20
N GLN A 49 -9.83 18.68 5.64
CA GLN A 49 -10.07 18.63 4.21
C GLN A 49 -9.12 19.55 3.44
N ASN A 50 -8.77 20.71 4.01
CA ASN A 50 -7.74 21.58 3.45
C ASN A 50 -6.35 20.90 3.43
N ALA A 51 -5.98 20.17 4.49
CA ALA A 51 -4.74 19.41 4.53
C ALA A 51 -4.71 18.27 3.49
N ILE A 52 -5.82 17.53 3.36
CA ILE A 52 -5.98 16.47 2.35
C ILE A 52 -5.87 17.06 0.94
N ASN A 53 -6.58 18.15 0.66
CA ASN A 53 -6.54 18.83 -0.63
C ASN A 53 -5.12 19.31 -0.97
N LYS A 54 -4.39 19.84 0.01
CA LYS A 54 -2.98 20.24 -0.17
C LYS A 54 -2.10 19.06 -0.58
N ILE A 55 -2.24 17.91 0.09
CA ILE A 55 -1.48 16.69 -0.26
C ILE A 55 -1.88 16.20 -1.65
N TYR A 56 -3.18 16.17 -1.95
CA TYR A 56 -3.69 15.79 -3.26
C TYR A 56 -3.08 16.66 -4.36
N HIS A 57 -3.09 17.98 -4.21
CA HIS A 57 -2.49 18.90 -5.19
C HIS A 57 -0.99 18.70 -5.35
N GLN A 58 -0.26 18.42 -4.26
CA GLN A 58 1.17 18.10 -4.34
C GLN A 58 1.41 16.82 -5.17
N VAL A 59 0.60 15.78 -4.96
CA VAL A 59 0.72 14.52 -5.72
C VAL A 59 0.28 14.73 -7.18
N ASP A 60 -0.84 15.40 -7.43
CA ASP A 60 -1.36 15.68 -8.77
C ASP A 60 -0.36 16.43 -9.65
N GLN A 61 0.44 17.33 -9.06
CA GLN A 61 1.51 18.05 -9.76
C GLN A 61 2.73 17.18 -10.12
N THR A 62 2.89 16.02 -9.47
CA THR A 62 3.98 15.08 -9.78
C THR A 62 3.62 14.12 -10.91
N ILE A 63 2.34 13.88 -11.16
CA ILE A 63 1.89 12.95 -12.19
C ILE A 63 1.87 13.67 -13.54
N PRO A 64 2.54 13.14 -14.59
CA PRO A 64 2.46 13.73 -15.91
C PRO A 64 1.03 13.66 -16.42
N LYS A 65 0.47 14.80 -16.84
CA LYS A 65 -0.85 14.86 -17.49
C LYS A 65 -0.64 14.74 -18.99
N THR A 66 -0.59 13.51 -19.48
CA THR A 66 -0.30 13.22 -20.88
C THR A 66 -1.56 12.73 -21.55
N ASN A 67 -2.03 13.48 -22.55
CA ASN A 67 -3.04 12.96 -23.47
C ASN A 67 -2.31 12.26 -24.59
N PHE A 68 -2.58 10.96 -24.76
CA PHE A 68 -2.04 10.18 -25.86
C PHE A 68 -3.19 9.49 -26.59
N THR A 69 -3.09 9.46 -27.91
CA THR A 69 -4.09 8.86 -28.80
C THR A 69 -3.54 7.66 -29.57
N ASP A 70 -2.26 7.37 -29.39
CA ASP A 70 -1.53 6.33 -30.11
C ASP A 70 -0.52 5.68 -29.18
N ILE A 71 -0.65 4.37 -29.01
CA ILE A 71 0.23 3.56 -28.17
C ILE A 71 1.68 3.60 -28.67
N MET A 72 1.91 3.82 -29.97
CA MET A 72 3.25 3.88 -30.53
C MET A 72 4.08 5.05 -29.99
N LYS A 73 3.42 6.10 -29.49
CA LYS A 73 4.05 7.28 -28.87
C LYS A 73 4.25 7.14 -27.35
N SER A 74 3.70 6.10 -26.73
CA SER A 74 3.93 5.81 -25.32
C SER A 74 5.33 5.27 -25.07
N SER A 75 5.83 5.37 -23.84
CA SER A 75 7.16 4.86 -23.49
C SER A 75 7.29 3.35 -23.74
N SER A 76 8.38 2.96 -24.38
CA SER A 76 8.71 1.58 -24.72
C SER A 76 9.96 1.12 -23.97
N ALA A 77 9.79 0.19 -23.02
CA ALA A 77 10.92 -0.40 -22.31
C ALA A 77 11.94 -1.05 -23.25
N LYS A 78 11.48 -1.67 -24.35
CA LYS A 78 12.33 -2.39 -25.30
C LYS A 78 13.24 -1.47 -26.12
N GLN A 79 12.78 -0.24 -26.40
CA GLN A 79 13.57 0.77 -27.12
C GLN A 79 14.42 1.61 -26.17
N SER A 80 14.02 1.68 -24.90
CA SER A 80 14.71 2.42 -23.85
C SER A 80 16.04 1.76 -23.48
N LYS A 81 16.94 2.53 -22.87
CA LYS A 81 18.32 2.08 -22.60
C LYS A 81 18.79 2.47 -21.21
N VAL A 82 19.59 1.59 -20.60
CA VAL A 82 20.24 1.82 -19.31
C VAL A 82 21.75 1.76 -19.46
N PHE A 83 22.45 2.73 -18.86
CA PHE A 83 23.89 2.89 -18.91
C PHE A 83 24.46 3.10 -17.51
N VAL A 84 25.70 2.67 -17.27
CA VAL A 84 26.43 3.03 -16.04
C VAL A 84 27.06 4.41 -16.22
N LYS A 85 26.79 5.33 -15.28
CA LYS A 85 27.43 6.64 -15.28
C LYS A 85 28.80 6.53 -14.63
N TYR A 86 29.85 6.89 -15.38
CA TYR A 86 31.26 6.80 -14.96
C TYR A 86 31.68 5.36 -14.60
N PRO A 87 31.73 4.45 -15.60
CA PRO A 87 32.07 3.05 -15.36
C PRO A 87 33.48 2.89 -14.78
N LYS A 88 33.63 1.92 -13.88
CA LYS A 88 34.90 1.48 -13.27
C LYS A 88 35.02 -0.03 -13.42
N ASP A 89 36.25 -0.54 -13.41
CA ASP A 89 36.53 -1.99 -13.44
C ASP A 89 36.01 -2.71 -12.19
N SER A 90 36.04 -2.02 -11.04
CA SER A 90 35.44 -2.49 -9.79
C SER A 90 35.01 -1.33 -8.91
N TYR A 91 34.05 -1.61 -8.03
CA TYR A 91 33.51 -0.67 -7.05
C TYR A 91 33.75 -1.17 -5.63
N CYS A 92 33.75 -0.27 -4.67
CA CYS A 92 33.88 -0.61 -3.26
C CYS A 92 32.51 -0.88 -2.63
N VAL A 93 32.46 -1.77 -1.63
CA VAL A 93 31.29 -1.85 -0.75
C VAL A 93 31.05 -0.47 -0.10
N GLY A 94 29.83 0.03 -0.19
CA GLY A 94 29.42 1.36 0.26
C GLY A 94 29.45 2.44 -0.84
N ASP A 95 30.06 2.16 -2.00
CA ASP A 95 30.05 3.10 -3.12
C ASP A 95 28.62 3.38 -3.59
N GLN A 96 28.43 4.59 -4.12
CA GLN A 96 27.25 4.94 -4.88
C GLN A 96 27.47 4.64 -6.36
N LEU A 97 26.58 3.82 -6.92
CA LEU A 97 26.51 3.56 -8.34
C LEU A 97 25.35 4.35 -8.92
N VAL A 98 25.61 5.12 -9.97
CA VAL A 98 24.59 5.89 -10.69
C VAL A 98 24.40 5.29 -12.08
N LEU A 99 23.17 4.99 -12.43
CA LEU A 99 22.78 4.60 -13.79
C LEU A 99 22.05 5.75 -14.46
N GLN A 100 22.25 5.91 -15.76
CA GLN A 100 21.40 6.74 -16.61
C GLN A 100 20.39 5.84 -17.32
N VAL A 101 19.12 6.25 -17.31
CA VAL A 101 18.06 5.62 -18.10
C VAL A 101 17.55 6.66 -19.07
N ASP A 102 17.59 6.35 -20.36
CA ASP A 102 17.00 7.17 -21.41
C ASP A 102 15.78 6.45 -21.98
N MET A 103 14.63 7.10 -21.87
CA MET A 103 13.35 6.56 -22.32
C MET A 103 13.08 6.93 -23.78
N PHE A 104 12.56 5.96 -24.52
CA PHE A 104 12.16 6.09 -25.92
C PHE A 104 10.75 5.55 -26.10
N ASP A 105 10.03 6.07 -27.08
CA ASP A 105 8.74 5.51 -27.50
C ASP A 105 8.91 4.26 -28.38
N HIS A 106 7.82 3.66 -28.85
CA HIS A 106 7.89 2.46 -29.70
C HIS A 106 8.45 2.75 -31.10
N LEU A 107 8.45 4.01 -31.53
CA LEU A 107 9.02 4.48 -32.80
C LEU A 107 10.52 4.79 -32.69
N GLY A 108 11.11 4.63 -31.50
CA GLY A 108 12.52 4.91 -31.25
C GLY A 108 12.83 6.41 -31.09
N GLN A 109 11.81 7.24 -30.85
CA GLN A 109 12.00 8.66 -30.56
C GLN A 109 12.22 8.86 -29.07
N ARG A 110 13.14 9.76 -28.73
CA ARG A 110 13.46 10.07 -27.34
C ARG A 110 12.28 10.77 -26.68
N LYS A 111 11.91 10.33 -25.48
CA LYS A 111 10.86 10.99 -24.68
C LYS A 111 11.32 12.39 -24.25
N THR A 112 10.37 13.30 -24.10
CA THR A 112 10.60 14.70 -23.69
C THR A 112 9.97 15.03 -22.34
N TYR A 113 9.35 14.05 -21.69
CA TYR A 113 8.74 14.14 -20.38
C TYR A 113 8.99 12.84 -19.59
N GLY A 114 8.84 12.92 -18.27
CA GLY A 114 9.04 11.80 -17.36
C GLY A 114 7.73 11.21 -16.82
N GLY A 115 7.80 10.68 -15.60
CA GLY A 115 6.70 10.08 -14.85
C GLY A 115 6.41 8.62 -15.20
N ASP A 116 7.32 7.94 -15.88
CA ASP A 116 7.28 6.49 -16.06
C ASP A 116 7.46 5.81 -14.70
N PHE A 117 6.65 4.78 -14.42
CA PHE A 117 6.78 4.05 -13.17
C PHE A 117 7.92 3.04 -13.27
N LEU A 118 9.12 3.47 -12.92
CA LEU A 118 10.32 2.64 -12.93
C LEU A 118 10.54 1.95 -11.58
N ARG A 119 11.03 0.71 -11.62
CA ARG A 119 11.58 0.00 -10.46
C ARG A 119 12.94 -0.55 -10.80
N ALA A 120 13.95 -0.19 -10.02
CA ALA A 120 15.30 -0.71 -10.19
C ALA A 120 15.68 -1.62 -9.03
N ARG A 121 16.28 -2.76 -9.35
CA ARG A 121 16.74 -3.76 -8.40
C ARG A 121 18.19 -4.12 -8.70
N MET A 122 18.98 -4.20 -7.65
CA MET A 122 20.26 -4.91 -7.68
C MET A 122 20.13 -6.21 -6.89
N SER A 123 20.76 -7.30 -7.33
CA SER A 123 20.67 -8.61 -6.69
C SER A 123 21.85 -9.52 -6.96
N THR A 124 22.07 -10.48 -6.06
CA THR A 124 22.99 -11.61 -6.23
C THR A 124 22.25 -12.86 -5.78
N ARG A 125 22.08 -13.83 -6.68
CA ARG A 125 21.21 -15.00 -6.46
C ARG A 125 21.75 -15.92 -5.37
N GLU A 126 23.05 -16.13 -5.34
CA GLU A 126 23.75 -17.04 -4.42
C GLU A 126 23.66 -16.57 -2.96
N LEU A 127 23.37 -15.28 -2.75
CA LEU A 127 23.25 -14.67 -1.42
C LEU A 127 21.80 -14.43 -1.01
N ASP A 128 20.83 -14.75 -1.86
CA ASP A 128 19.45 -14.25 -1.77
C ASP A 128 19.43 -12.74 -1.46
N ALA A 129 20.34 -12.00 -2.08
CA ALA A 129 20.57 -10.61 -1.80
C ALA A 129 19.82 -9.73 -2.79
N ALA A 130 19.16 -8.69 -2.29
CA ALA A 130 18.54 -7.67 -3.13
C ALA A 130 18.44 -6.31 -2.44
N ALA A 131 18.56 -5.25 -3.23
CA ALA A 131 18.26 -3.90 -2.80
C ALA A 131 17.56 -3.12 -3.92
N SER A 132 16.81 -2.10 -3.52
CA SER A 132 16.12 -1.20 -4.46
C SER A 132 16.99 0.00 -4.78
N GLY A 133 17.01 0.41 -6.04
CA GLY A 133 17.61 1.67 -6.47
C GLY A 133 16.63 2.83 -6.29
N ARG A 134 17.15 4.00 -5.92
CA ARG A 134 16.35 5.24 -5.85
C ARG A 134 16.28 5.86 -7.24
N ILE A 135 15.06 6.06 -7.74
CA ILE A 135 14.81 6.72 -9.01
C ILE A 135 14.79 8.24 -8.81
N GLU A 136 15.46 8.96 -9.72
CA GLU A 136 15.40 10.40 -9.88
C GLU A 136 14.94 10.68 -11.31
N ASP A 137 13.81 11.38 -11.44
CA ASP A 137 13.21 11.73 -12.72
C ASP A 137 13.54 13.18 -13.08
N PHE A 138 14.21 13.39 -14.22
CA PHE A 138 14.55 14.73 -14.72
C PHE A 138 13.40 15.40 -15.47
N LYS A 139 12.26 14.73 -15.61
CA LYS A 139 11.03 15.21 -16.26
C LYS A 139 11.24 15.57 -17.74
N ASN A 140 12.24 14.97 -18.38
CA ASN A 140 12.62 15.24 -19.76
C ASN A 140 12.87 13.96 -20.58
N GLY A 141 12.35 12.82 -20.12
CA GLY A 141 12.57 11.49 -20.70
C GLY A 141 13.82 10.78 -20.20
N SER A 142 14.60 11.38 -19.31
CA SER A 142 15.75 10.76 -18.66
C SER A 142 15.58 10.61 -17.16
N TYR A 143 16.23 9.59 -16.63
CA TYR A 143 16.26 9.29 -15.20
C TYR A 143 17.67 8.96 -14.75
N HIS A 144 17.95 9.21 -13.48
CA HIS A 144 19.03 8.52 -12.79
C HIS A 144 18.48 7.46 -11.85
N VAL A 145 19.22 6.35 -11.74
CA VAL A 145 19.02 5.35 -10.69
C VAL A 145 20.23 5.35 -9.78
N HIS A 146 19.99 5.57 -8.50
CA HIS A 146 21.03 5.62 -7.47
C HIS A 146 21.01 4.33 -6.64
N PHE A 147 22.10 3.58 -6.66
CA PHE A 147 22.32 2.41 -5.82
C PHE A 147 23.41 2.68 -4.79
N ILE A 148 23.25 2.08 -3.61
CA ILE A 148 24.34 1.91 -2.64
C ILE A 148 24.77 0.46 -2.74
N LEU A 149 26.05 0.19 -3.00
CA LEU A 149 26.58 -1.17 -3.14
C LEU A 149 26.80 -1.82 -1.77
N PHE A 150 25.78 -2.50 -1.26
CA PHE A 150 25.75 -2.99 0.12
C PHE A 150 26.60 -4.25 0.41
N TRP A 151 26.99 -5.01 -0.62
CA TRP A 151 27.74 -6.25 -0.43
C TRP A 151 28.78 -6.49 -1.53
N GLU A 152 29.76 -7.30 -1.17
CA GLU A 152 30.83 -7.76 -2.04
C GLU A 152 30.35 -8.87 -2.98
N GLY A 153 30.95 -8.94 -4.16
CA GLY A 153 30.70 -9.95 -5.18
C GLY A 153 30.23 -9.35 -6.49
N THR A 154 29.65 -10.19 -7.32
CA THR A 154 29.12 -9.79 -8.61
C THR A 154 27.62 -9.51 -8.48
N VAL A 155 27.22 -8.29 -8.84
CA VAL A 155 25.87 -7.78 -8.63
C VAL A 155 25.15 -7.60 -9.96
N ASP A 156 24.01 -8.26 -10.10
CA ASP A 156 23.10 -8.07 -11.22
C ASP A 156 22.21 -6.86 -11.00
N ILE A 157 22.14 -6.00 -12.00
CA ILE A 157 21.23 -4.85 -12.02
C ILE A 157 20.15 -5.10 -13.06
N THR A 158 18.91 -4.81 -12.68
CA THR A 158 17.76 -4.80 -13.57
C THR A 158 16.90 -3.56 -13.30
N VAL A 159 16.57 -2.83 -14.36
CA VAL A 159 15.58 -1.75 -14.34
C VAL A 159 14.33 -2.24 -15.07
N PHE A 160 13.19 -2.16 -14.40
CA PHE A 160 11.88 -2.50 -14.94
C PHE A 160 11.09 -1.23 -15.17
N MET A 161 10.47 -1.13 -16.34
CA MET A 161 9.33 -0.25 -16.55
C MET A 161 8.08 -1.00 -16.09
N MET A 162 7.51 -0.60 -14.96
CA MET A 162 6.27 -1.20 -14.44
C MET A 162 5.08 -0.75 -15.29
N HIS A 163 4.98 0.58 -15.50
CA HIS A 163 4.03 1.21 -16.40
C HIS A 163 4.69 2.42 -17.07
N PRO A 164 4.38 2.70 -18.34
CA PRO A 164 4.79 3.94 -18.98
C PRO A 164 4.06 5.14 -18.34
N SER A 165 4.61 6.34 -18.50
CA SER A 165 4.05 7.59 -17.96
C SER A 165 2.61 7.85 -18.40
N GLU A 166 2.25 7.45 -19.62
CA GLU A 166 0.87 7.50 -20.14
C GLU A 166 -0.07 6.62 -19.33
N GLY A 167 0.39 5.41 -18.96
CA GLY A 167 -0.39 4.48 -18.16
C GLY A 167 -0.52 4.94 -16.72
N ALA A 168 0.53 5.54 -16.15
CA ALA A 168 0.47 6.18 -14.85
C ALA A 168 -0.53 7.35 -14.83
N SER A 169 -0.53 8.17 -15.89
CA SER A 169 -1.50 9.26 -16.07
C SER A 169 -2.94 8.75 -16.14
N ALA A 170 -3.19 7.73 -16.98
CA ALA A 170 -4.50 7.11 -17.12
C ALA A 170 -4.99 6.51 -15.78
N LEU A 171 -4.12 5.82 -15.04
CA LEU A 171 -4.44 5.27 -13.72
C LEU A 171 -4.76 6.37 -12.70
N TRP A 172 -4.04 7.48 -12.71
CA TRP A 172 -4.30 8.62 -11.82
C TRP A 172 -5.67 9.23 -12.09
N ILE A 173 -5.98 9.47 -13.37
CA ILE A 173 -7.29 9.99 -13.79
C ILE A 173 -8.40 9.00 -13.41
N TYR A 174 -8.21 7.70 -13.68
CA TYR A 174 -9.15 6.64 -13.30
C TYR A 174 -9.40 6.62 -11.79
N ARG A 175 -8.33 6.62 -10.98
CA ARG A 175 -8.39 6.59 -9.52
C ARG A 175 -9.17 7.77 -8.97
N ASN A 176 -9.04 8.96 -9.58
CA ASN A 176 -9.67 10.17 -9.07
C ASN A 176 -11.09 10.42 -9.62
N LYS A 177 -11.49 9.72 -10.69
CA LYS A 177 -12.86 9.72 -11.22
C LYS A 177 -13.71 8.52 -10.76
N TRP A 178 -13.19 7.70 -9.86
CA TRP A 178 -13.73 6.39 -9.45
C TRP A 178 -15.16 6.35 -8.88
N HIS A 179 -15.75 7.48 -8.45
CA HIS A 179 -17.13 7.51 -7.96
C HIS A 179 -18.08 6.93 -9.03
N GLY A 180 -18.75 5.81 -8.71
CA GLY A 180 -19.68 5.12 -9.60
C GLY A 180 -19.11 4.01 -10.50
N TYR A 181 -17.82 3.63 -10.33
CA TYR A 181 -17.18 2.51 -11.07
C TYR A 181 -16.99 1.23 -10.24
N VAL A 182 -17.02 1.38 -8.92
CA VAL A 182 -17.05 0.26 -7.97
C VAL A 182 -18.43 0.27 -7.34
N ASP A 183 -19.14 -0.84 -7.47
CA ASP A 183 -20.37 -1.05 -6.73
C ASP A 183 -20.05 -1.48 -5.32
N HIS A 184 -20.82 -0.97 -4.38
CA HIS A 184 -20.80 -1.41 -3.01
C HIS A 184 -22.19 -1.90 -2.61
N VAL A 185 -22.23 -3.02 -1.91
CA VAL A 185 -23.45 -3.53 -1.28
C VAL A 185 -23.19 -3.81 0.17
N GLY A 186 -24.08 -3.27 1.01
CA GLY A 186 -24.10 -3.48 2.44
C GLY A 186 -25.14 -4.53 2.80
N LYS A 187 -24.75 -5.49 3.62
CA LYS A 187 -25.63 -6.50 4.21
C LYS A 187 -26.05 -6.02 5.60
N PHE A 188 -27.35 -5.85 5.79
CA PHE A 188 -27.96 -5.52 7.08
C PHE A 188 -28.53 -6.80 7.69
N GLU A 189 -28.27 -7.03 8.98
CA GLU A 189 -28.64 -8.26 9.68
C GLU A 189 -29.32 -7.97 11.01
N THR A 190 -30.49 -8.58 11.22
CA THR A 190 -31.13 -8.76 12.52
C THR A 190 -31.08 -10.25 12.87
N PRO A 191 -31.42 -10.66 14.10
CA PRO A 191 -31.43 -12.08 14.44
C PRO A 191 -32.38 -12.94 13.58
N GLN A 192 -33.36 -12.33 12.91
CA GLN A 192 -34.39 -13.01 12.13
C GLN A 192 -34.25 -12.80 10.62
N GLN A 193 -33.63 -11.72 10.17
CA GLN A 193 -33.64 -11.32 8.75
C GLN A 193 -32.31 -10.76 8.31
N SER A 194 -32.04 -10.90 7.02
CA SER A 194 -30.94 -10.20 6.37
C SER A 194 -31.37 -9.65 5.02
N ILE A 195 -30.91 -8.45 4.71
CA ILE A 195 -31.15 -7.78 3.44
C ILE A 195 -29.87 -7.13 2.93
N GLU A 196 -29.68 -7.15 1.63
CA GLU A 196 -28.58 -6.47 0.95
C GLU A 196 -29.12 -5.22 0.24
N THR A 197 -28.41 -4.11 0.37
CA THR A 197 -28.79 -2.82 -0.20
C THR A 197 -27.59 -2.12 -0.83
N VAL A 198 -27.86 -1.19 -1.74
CA VAL A 198 -26.81 -0.44 -2.43
C VAL A 198 -26.16 0.55 -1.46
N CYS A 199 -24.83 0.57 -1.49
CA CYS A 199 -24.01 1.50 -0.74
C CYS A 199 -23.04 2.23 -1.68
N GLY A 200 -22.41 3.29 -1.20
CA GLY A 200 -21.45 4.06 -1.97
C GLY A 200 -21.10 5.41 -1.36
N PHE A 201 -20.12 6.06 -1.96
CA PHE A 201 -19.66 7.40 -1.57
C PHE A 201 -20.50 8.52 -2.18
N ASP A 202 -21.19 8.23 -3.27
CA ASP A 202 -22.09 9.15 -3.97
C ASP A 202 -23.39 8.40 -4.30
N LEU A 203 -24.42 8.64 -3.49
CA LEU A 203 -25.74 8.02 -3.62
C LEU A 203 -26.82 9.09 -3.73
N ASP A 204 -27.92 8.72 -4.38
CA ASP A 204 -29.11 9.54 -4.49
C ASP A 204 -29.68 9.87 -3.09
N ARG A 205 -29.59 11.15 -2.72
CA ARG A 205 -30.06 11.70 -1.44
C ARG A 205 -31.58 11.85 -1.38
N SER A 206 -32.32 11.52 -2.45
CA SER A 206 -33.79 11.47 -2.40
C SER A 206 -34.31 10.28 -1.57
N LYS A 207 -33.47 9.28 -1.31
CA LYS A 207 -33.78 8.11 -0.48
C LYS A 207 -33.34 8.33 0.96
N GLU A 208 -33.95 7.61 1.90
CA GLU A 208 -33.43 7.56 3.28
C GLU A 208 -32.09 6.80 3.28
N LEU A 209 -31.03 7.45 3.77
CA LEU A 209 -29.68 6.91 3.78
C LEU A 209 -29.19 6.70 5.21
N CYS A 210 -28.48 5.60 5.41
CA CYS A 210 -27.57 5.44 6.53
C CYS A 210 -26.24 6.11 6.21
N GLU A 211 -25.77 6.95 7.13
CA GLU A 211 -24.52 7.69 7.01
C GLU A 211 -23.45 7.09 7.92
N TYR A 212 -22.28 6.82 7.34
CA TYR A 212 -21.10 6.32 8.03
C TYR A 212 -19.94 7.28 7.77
N LYS A 213 -19.61 8.10 8.77
CA LYS A 213 -18.53 9.08 8.71
C LYS A 213 -17.24 8.50 9.29
N ASP A 214 -16.16 8.53 8.53
CA ASP A 214 -14.81 8.38 9.08
C ASP A 214 -14.33 9.73 9.60
N GLU A 215 -14.31 9.90 10.93
CA GLU A 215 -13.91 11.16 11.58
C GLU A 215 -12.45 11.53 11.32
N ARG A 216 -11.59 10.60 10.87
CA ARG A 216 -10.16 10.87 10.63
C ARG A 216 -9.93 11.74 9.41
N ASP A 217 -10.65 11.43 8.34
CA ASP A 217 -10.48 12.05 7.02
C ASP A 217 -11.74 12.83 6.58
N GLU A 218 -12.77 12.85 7.43
CA GLU A 218 -14.11 13.41 7.15
C GLU A 218 -14.74 12.81 5.88
N GLU A 219 -14.43 11.54 5.60
CA GLU A 219 -14.98 10.82 4.46
C GLU A 219 -16.33 10.19 4.83
N TYR A 220 -17.32 10.43 3.98
CA TYR A 220 -18.67 9.92 4.17
C TYR A 220 -18.91 8.73 3.25
N PHE A 221 -19.50 7.69 3.82
CA PHE A 221 -19.97 6.53 3.10
C PHE A 221 -21.44 6.28 3.43
N TYR A 222 -22.23 5.94 2.42
CA TYR A 222 -23.67 5.85 2.55
C TYR A 222 -24.19 4.48 2.15
N CYS A 223 -25.31 4.08 2.74
CA CYS A 223 -26.12 2.95 2.29
C CYS A 223 -27.58 3.37 2.21
N ILE A 224 -28.32 2.92 1.21
CA ILE A 224 -29.78 3.09 1.20
C ILE A 224 -30.34 2.30 2.39
N LYS A 225 -31.01 2.98 3.31
CA LYS A 225 -31.53 2.36 4.53
C LYS A 225 -32.67 1.40 4.17
N PRO A 226 -32.56 0.10 4.51
CA PRO A 226 -33.66 -0.84 4.29
C PRO A 226 -34.82 -0.60 5.25
N GLU A 227 -36.05 -0.81 4.79
CA GLU A 227 -37.24 -0.73 5.65
C GLU A 227 -37.12 -1.69 6.85
N ASN A 228 -37.42 -1.21 8.05
CA ASN A 228 -37.35 -1.95 9.32
C ASN A 228 -35.95 -2.38 9.78
N PHE A 229 -34.88 -1.86 9.17
CA PHE A 229 -33.51 -2.06 9.64
C PHE A 229 -32.94 -0.78 10.26
N SER A 230 -32.09 -0.95 11.27
CA SER A 230 -31.30 0.14 11.86
C SER A 230 -30.01 0.33 11.07
N CYS A 231 -29.50 1.56 10.98
CA CYS A 231 -28.19 1.81 10.37
C CYS A 231 -27.05 1.08 11.08
N ASN A 232 -27.24 0.76 12.37
CA ASN A 232 -26.29 0.00 13.18
C ASN A 232 -26.32 -1.50 12.90
N SER A 233 -27.26 -1.99 12.10
CA SER A 233 -27.35 -3.41 11.75
C SER A 233 -26.57 -3.77 10.49
N LEU A 234 -25.77 -2.85 9.93
CA LEU A 234 -24.83 -3.15 8.85
C LEU A 234 -23.75 -4.10 9.38
N SER A 235 -23.70 -5.32 8.84
CA SER A 235 -22.77 -6.35 9.31
C SER A 235 -21.60 -6.58 8.35
N THR A 236 -21.86 -6.50 7.04
CA THR A 236 -20.85 -6.81 6.02
C THR A 236 -20.95 -5.84 4.86
N MET A 237 -19.81 -5.49 4.29
CA MET A 237 -19.70 -4.74 3.04
C MET A 237 -19.08 -5.64 1.97
N LYS A 238 -19.63 -5.59 0.76
CA LYS A 238 -19.03 -6.20 -0.43
C LYS A 238 -18.81 -5.10 -1.47
N SER A 239 -17.76 -5.25 -2.26
CA SER A 239 -17.53 -4.41 -3.42
C SER A 239 -17.14 -5.24 -4.64
N TRP A 240 -17.54 -4.78 -5.82
CA TRP A 240 -17.10 -5.36 -7.08
C TRP A 240 -16.96 -4.29 -8.16
N ARG A 241 -16.15 -4.59 -9.17
CA ARG A 241 -16.00 -3.72 -10.33
C ARG A 241 -17.24 -3.83 -11.22
N ARG A 242 -17.81 -2.70 -11.63
CA ARG A 242 -18.79 -2.68 -12.73
C ARG A 242 -18.12 -3.05 -14.05
N HIS A 243 -18.40 -4.24 -14.57
CA HIS A 243 -17.77 -4.76 -15.79
C HIS A 243 -18.16 -3.96 -17.05
N ASP A 244 -19.31 -3.28 -17.03
CA ASP A 244 -19.85 -2.47 -18.11
C ASP A 244 -19.29 -1.04 -18.18
N ARG A 245 -18.54 -0.60 -17.15
CA ARG A 245 -17.99 0.76 -17.07
C ARG A 245 -16.48 0.74 -16.95
N THR A 246 -15.78 0.98 -18.07
CA THR A 246 -14.34 1.28 -18.07
C THR A 246 -14.12 2.71 -18.51
N LEU A 247 -13.43 3.51 -17.71
CA LEU A 247 -12.98 4.85 -18.12
C LEU A 247 -11.84 4.81 -19.15
N PHE A 248 -11.15 3.67 -19.28
CA PHE A 248 -10.06 3.55 -20.23
C PHE A 248 -10.61 3.51 -21.65
N THR A 249 -10.06 4.39 -22.49
CA THR A 249 -10.11 4.26 -23.94
C THR A 249 -9.46 2.94 -24.37
N ASP A 250 -9.75 2.47 -25.58
CA ASP A 250 -9.16 1.22 -26.07
C ASP A 250 -7.64 1.31 -26.19
N VAL A 251 -7.10 2.51 -26.43
CA VAL A 251 -5.66 2.78 -26.43
C VAL A 251 -5.07 2.63 -25.02
N GLU A 252 -5.72 3.19 -23.99
CA GLU A 252 -5.30 3.05 -22.59
C GLU A 252 -5.34 1.60 -22.11
N LYS A 253 -6.37 0.82 -22.48
CA LYS A 253 -6.42 -0.61 -22.16
C LYS A 253 -5.20 -1.36 -22.68
N GLY A 254 -4.70 -0.99 -23.87
CA GLY A 254 -3.51 -1.57 -24.47
C GLY A 254 -2.24 -1.42 -23.61
N LEU A 255 -2.14 -0.36 -22.80
CA LEU A 255 -1.00 -0.13 -21.90
C LEU A 255 -0.95 -1.12 -20.73
N PHE A 256 -2.09 -1.73 -20.37
CA PHE A 256 -2.21 -2.65 -19.24
C PHE A 256 -2.24 -4.11 -19.65
N ASN A 257 -1.95 -4.42 -20.93
CA ASN A 257 -1.67 -5.77 -21.36
C ASN A 257 -0.43 -6.31 -20.62
N GLU A 258 -0.46 -7.56 -20.17
CA GLU A 258 0.63 -8.21 -19.43
C GLU A 258 1.99 -8.10 -20.15
N SER A 259 1.99 -8.09 -21.48
CA SER A 259 3.20 -7.92 -22.30
C SER A 259 3.88 -6.54 -22.16
N ASN A 260 3.16 -5.53 -21.66
CA ASN A 260 3.62 -4.15 -21.47
C ASN A 260 3.85 -3.80 -19.99
N VAL A 261 3.50 -4.70 -19.06
CA VAL A 261 3.65 -4.48 -17.61
C VAL A 261 4.92 -5.16 -17.11
N ARG A 262 5.70 -4.45 -16.28
CA ARG A 262 6.95 -4.98 -15.68
C ARG A 262 7.94 -5.50 -16.73
N VAL A 263 8.18 -4.69 -17.76
CA VAL A 263 9.12 -5.04 -18.84
C VAL A 263 10.53 -4.58 -18.45
N LYS A 264 11.53 -5.45 -18.66
CA LYS A 264 12.94 -5.09 -18.44
C LYS A 264 13.40 -4.10 -19.52
N ILE A 265 14.08 -3.05 -19.09
CA ILE A 265 14.77 -2.14 -20.01
C ILE A 265 16.14 -2.75 -20.36
N PRO A 266 16.50 -2.85 -21.65
CA PRO A 266 17.83 -3.26 -22.08
C PRO A 266 18.94 -2.41 -21.45
N LYS A 267 20.03 -3.08 -21.07
CA LYS A 267 21.25 -2.46 -20.54
C LYS A 267 22.44 -2.83 -21.43
N ASP A 268 23.43 -1.95 -21.51
CA ASP A 268 24.64 -2.15 -22.33
C ASP A 268 25.85 -2.65 -21.52
N PHE A 269 25.62 -3.08 -20.28
CA PHE A 269 26.64 -3.57 -19.37
C PHE A 269 26.20 -4.88 -18.71
N ASP A 270 27.18 -5.68 -18.32
CA ASP A 270 26.96 -6.96 -17.65
C ASP A 270 26.67 -6.78 -16.15
N GLN A 271 27.47 -7.42 -15.31
CA GLN A 271 27.33 -7.41 -13.87
C GLN A 271 28.33 -6.44 -13.26
N ILE A 272 27.97 -5.83 -12.12
CA ILE A 272 28.83 -4.90 -11.42
C ILE A 272 29.71 -5.65 -10.43
N ARG A 273 31.04 -5.52 -10.57
CA ARG A 273 32.00 -6.11 -9.64
C ARG A 273 32.18 -5.22 -8.43
N VAL A 274 31.83 -5.73 -7.25
CA VAL A 274 31.97 -5.04 -5.96
C VAL A 274 33.00 -5.77 -5.11
N THR A 275 33.98 -5.04 -4.59
CA THR A 275 35.09 -5.55 -3.78
C THR A 275 35.13 -4.85 -2.43
N ARG A 276 35.75 -5.49 -1.43
CA ARG A 276 36.13 -4.76 -0.21
C ARG A 276 37.32 -3.87 -0.48
N CYS A 277 37.14 -2.58 -0.25
CA CYS A 277 38.24 -1.62 -0.23
C CYS A 277 38.67 -1.35 1.22
N ASN A 278 39.90 -0.86 1.41
CA ASN A 278 40.53 -0.67 2.73
C ASN A 278 39.86 0.36 3.65
N THR A 279 38.70 0.90 3.28
CA THR A 279 37.86 1.74 4.14
C THR A 279 36.99 0.87 5.02
N SER A 280 37.60 0.19 5.99
CA SER A 280 36.90 -0.39 7.13
C SER A 280 36.41 0.75 8.02
N VAL A 281 35.27 1.38 7.68
CA VAL A 281 34.52 2.13 8.68
C VAL A 281 33.69 1.11 9.44
N PRO A 282 34.02 0.79 10.71
CA PRO A 282 33.16 -0.05 11.51
C PRO A 282 31.90 0.77 11.78
N HIS A 283 30.83 0.47 11.05
CA HIS A 283 29.54 1.04 11.37
C HIS A 283 29.03 0.37 12.64
N SER A 284 29.36 0.98 13.77
CA SER A 284 28.65 0.78 15.04
C SER A 284 27.24 1.35 14.87
N TYR A 285 26.36 0.57 14.25
CA TYR A 285 24.98 0.94 14.07
C TYR A 285 24.26 0.86 15.41
N LYS A 286 23.66 1.97 15.84
CA LYS A 286 22.72 1.97 16.97
C LYS A 286 21.52 1.07 16.62
N THR A 287 20.91 0.47 17.63
CA THR A 287 19.66 -0.28 17.46
C THR A 287 18.58 0.62 16.86
N CYS A 288 17.83 0.10 15.89
CA CYS A 288 16.74 0.83 15.27
C CYS A 288 15.70 1.25 16.32
N LYS A 289 15.29 2.52 16.30
CA LYS A 289 14.24 3.03 17.18
C LYS A 289 12.87 2.84 16.55
N ILE A 290 11.88 2.52 17.36
CA ILE A 290 10.48 2.45 16.93
C ILE A 290 10.06 3.83 16.40
N GLY A 291 9.40 3.86 15.24
CA GLY A 291 8.95 5.09 14.59
C GLY A 291 10.05 5.92 13.91
N ALA A 292 11.30 5.44 13.87
CA ALA A 292 12.36 6.11 13.12
C ALA A 292 12.07 6.05 11.62
N LYS A 293 12.13 7.20 10.95
CA LYS A 293 12.05 7.27 9.49
C LYS A 293 13.35 6.71 8.90
N LEU A 294 13.22 5.70 8.04
CA LEU A 294 14.34 5.22 7.24
C LEU A 294 14.48 6.10 6.00
N GLU A 295 15.72 6.45 5.65
CA GLU A 295 16.00 7.11 4.38
C GLU A 295 15.68 6.16 3.21
N TYR A 296 15.39 6.70 2.03
CA TYR A 296 15.21 5.91 0.81
C TYR A 296 16.50 5.93 -0.03
N PRO A 297 17.08 4.77 -0.42
CA PRO A 297 16.64 3.41 -0.13
C PRO A 297 16.90 2.98 1.32
N SER A 298 15.98 2.19 1.87
CA SER A 298 15.91 1.91 3.31
C SER A 298 16.78 0.77 3.80
N GLY A 299 17.49 0.07 2.91
CA GLY A 299 18.32 -1.08 3.25
C GLY A 299 18.37 -2.12 2.15
N TYR A 300 18.74 -3.34 2.52
CA TYR A 300 18.82 -4.50 1.65
C TYR A 300 18.37 -5.78 2.35
N VAL A 301 17.94 -6.76 1.57
CA VAL A 301 17.75 -8.13 2.04
C VAL A 301 18.97 -8.96 1.66
N MET A 302 19.38 -9.89 2.52
CA MET A 302 20.39 -10.90 2.24
C MET A 302 20.09 -12.14 3.08
N ARG A 303 20.12 -13.34 2.47
CA ARG A 303 19.86 -14.62 3.14
C ARG A 303 18.59 -14.60 3.99
N ASN A 304 17.51 -14.05 3.42
CA ASN A 304 16.20 -13.90 4.08
C ASN A 304 16.18 -12.99 5.33
N VAL A 305 17.21 -12.15 5.52
CA VAL A 305 17.28 -11.16 6.60
C VAL A 305 17.25 -9.76 6.01
N TRP A 306 16.39 -8.89 6.57
CA TRP A 306 16.35 -7.47 6.23
C TRP A 306 17.37 -6.68 7.06
N TYR A 307 18.24 -5.94 6.36
CA TYR A 307 19.26 -5.07 6.92
C TYR A 307 18.93 -3.62 6.59
N PRO A 308 18.33 -2.86 7.52
CA PRO A 308 18.04 -1.45 7.28
C PRO A 308 19.32 -0.63 7.19
N LYS A 309 19.30 0.40 6.35
CA LYS A 309 20.36 1.38 6.24
C LYS A 309 20.38 2.24 7.50
N GLY A 310 21.54 2.36 8.15
CA GLY A 310 21.76 3.31 9.24
C GLY A 310 21.41 2.83 10.66
N CYS A 311 20.85 1.63 10.82
CA CYS A 311 20.59 1.07 12.15
C CYS A 311 20.64 -0.47 12.14
N LYS A 312 20.72 -1.08 13.34
CA LYS A 312 20.70 -2.53 13.50
C LYS A 312 19.34 -2.99 14.03
N THR A 313 18.73 -3.96 13.35
CA THR A 313 17.53 -4.64 13.84
C THR A 313 17.87 -5.61 14.96
N LEU A 314 16.91 -5.83 15.86
CA LEU A 314 16.98 -6.95 16.79
C LEU A 314 16.76 -8.24 15.98
N ALA A 315 17.73 -9.14 16.04
CA ALA A 315 17.62 -10.46 15.40
C ALA A 315 17.07 -11.46 16.41
N TYR A 316 15.92 -12.08 16.08
CA TYR A 316 15.36 -13.19 16.83
C TYR A 316 15.75 -14.48 16.11
N ASN A 317 16.78 -15.16 16.62
CA ASN A 317 17.34 -16.35 15.96
C ASN A 317 16.60 -17.64 16.32
N THR A 318 15.65 -17.59 17.28
CA THR A 318 14.88 -18.77 17.73
C THR A 318 13.40 -18.44 17.87
N LEU A 319 12.54 -19.42 17.60
CA LEU A 319 11.09 -19.30 17.81
C LEU A 319 10.75 -19.01 19.27
N ASP A 320 11.48 -19.56 20.24
CA ASP A 320 11.26 -19.29 21.67
C ASP A 320 11.49 -17.80 22.01
N SER A 321 12.57 -17.20 21.50
CA SER A 321 12.84 -15.77 21.71
C SER A 321 11.78 -14.87 21.08
N LEU A 322 11.25 -15.28 19.92
CA LEU A 322 10.20 -14.59 19.21
C LEU A 322 8.85 -14.72 19.94
N SER A 323 8.48 -15.93 20.37
CA SER A 323 7.27 -16.19 21.15
C SER A 323 7.28 -15.42 22.47
N LYS A 324 8.41 -15.42 23.19
CA LYS A 324 8.58 -14.59 24.40
C LYS A 324 8.41 -13.11 24.13
N CYS A 325 8.87 -12.63 22.96
CA CYS A 325 8.66 -11.23 22.56
C CYS A 325 7.17 -10.93 22.32
N PHE A 326 6.40 -11.89 21.82
CA PHE A 326 4.97 -11.72 21.54
C PHE A 326 4.04 -11.99 22.73
N THR A 327 4.52 -12.63 23.79
CA THR A 327 3.73 -12.90 24.99
C THR A 327 3.06 -11.63 25.51
N GLN A 328 1.74 -11.70 25.74
CA GLN A 328 0.89 -10.62 26.26
C GLN A 328 0.87 -9.34 25.39
N LYS A 329 1.17 -9.44 24.09
CA LYS A 329 1.05 -8.31 23.14
C LYS A 329 -0.07 -8.55 22.14
N PHE A 330 -0.83 -7.50 21.86
CA PHE A 330 -1.78 -7.48 20.75
C PHE A 330 -1.08 -6.98 19.49
N ILE A 331 -1.20 -7.73 18.40
CA ILE A 331 -0.70 -7.32 17.09
C ILE A 331 -1.87 -6.88 16.24
N TYR A 332 -1.87 -5.60 15.90
CA TYR A 332 -2.82 -5.05 14.94
C TYR A 332 -2.13 -4.95 13.58
N ILE A 333 -2.62 -5.73 12.60
CA ILE A 333 -2.16 -5.63 11.22
C ILE A 333 -3.22 -4.90 10.42
N PHE A 334 -2.89 -3.67 10.03
CA PHE A 334 -3.64 -2.89 9.06
C PHE A 334 -2.92 -2.97 7.71
N GLY A 335 -3.66 -3.12 6.61
CA GLY A 335 -3.06 -3.18 5.28
C GLY A 335 -4.07 -3.52 4.20
N ASP A 336 -3.63 -3.40 2.96
CA ASP A 336 -4.37 -3.78 1.76
C ASP A 336 -4.40 -5.32 1.58
N SER A 337 -4.65 -5.80 0.37
CA SER A 337 -4.63 -7.24 0.04
C SER A 337 -3.34 -7.97 0.46
N THR A 338 -2.22 -7.26 0.64
CA THR A 338 -0.94 -7.80 1.15
C THR A 338 -1.02 -8.25 2.60
N ARG A 339 -2.01 -7.77 3.37
CA ARG A 339 -2.36 -8.28 4.70
C ARG A 339 -2.67 -9.77 4.66
N PHE A 340 -3.29 -10.25 3.59
CA PHE A 340 -3.71 -11.65 3.45
C PHE A 340 -2.50 -12.59 3.58
N TYR A 341 -1.38 -12.29 2.94
CA TYR A 341 -0.15 -13.08 3.03
C TYR A 341 0.45 -13.11 4.44
N HIS A 342 0.42 -11.98 5.15
CA HIS A 342 0.93 -11.89 6.53
C HIS A 342 0.02 -12.59 7.55
N SER A 343 -1.29 -12.65 7.28
CA SER A 343 -2.26 -13.32 8.16
C SER A 343 -1.99 -14.83 8.27
N THR A 344 -1.46 -15.45 7.22
CA THR A 344 -1.06 -16.87 7.23
C THR A 344 0.12 -17.14 8.17
N ILE A 345 1.05 -16.19 8.29
CA ILE A 345 2.24 -16.32 9.17
C ILE A 345 1.84 -16.23 10.65
N MET A 346 0.85 -15.42 11.00
CA MET A 346 0.46 -15.18 12.41
C MET A 346 -0.61 -16.15 12.96
N LYS A 347 -1.24 -16.98 12.12
CA LYS A 347 -2.08 -18.10 12.60
C LYS A 347 -1.31 -19.11 13.46
N ILE A 348 0.03 -19.08 13.40
CA ILE A 348 0.93 -19.96 14.16
C ILE A 348 0.98 -19.57 15.66
N THR A 349 0.60 -18.35 16.06
CA THR A 349 0.79 -17.86 17.45
C THR A 349 -0.50 -17.61 18.25
N GLY A 350 -1.67 -17.97 17.72
CA GLY A 350 -2.90 -18.17 18.51
C GLY A 350 -3.62 -16.94 19.11
N HIS A 351 -3.16 -15.70 18.89
CA HIS A 351 -3.76 -14.51 19.51
C HIS A 351 -3.90 -13.34 18.53
N VAL A 352 -4.92 -13.39 17.65
CA VAL A 352 -5.28 -12.22 16.82
C VAL A 352 -6.80 -12.12 16.70
N SER A 353 -7.36 -10.98 17.13
CA SER A 353 -8.73 -10.56 16.83
C SER A 353 -8.76 -9.77 15.54
N TYR A 354 -9.69 -10.09 14.65
CA TYR A 354 -9.75 -9.53 13.30
C TYR A 354 -10.75 -8.38 13.22
N TRP A 355 -10.31 -7.26 12.65
CA TRP A 355 -11.20 -6.29 12.01
C TRP A 355 -10.74 -6.16 10.55
N ALA A 356 -11.69 -6.27 9.63
CA ALA A 356 -11.46 -6.06 8.21
C ALA A 356 -12.11 -4.73 7.83
N TRP A 357 -11.29 -3.68 7.76
CA TRP A 357 -11.63 -2.53 6.95
C TRP A 357 -10.92 -2.72 5.61
N MET A 358 -11.70 -2.92 4.55
CA MET A 358 -11.22 -2.81 3.18
C MET A 358 -10.91 -1.33 2.92
N CYS A 359 -9.76 -0.87 3.41
CA CYS A 359 -9.16 0.39 2.99
C CYS A 359 -8.60 0.17 1.59
N GLN A 360 -9.44 0.39 0.58
CA GLN A 360 -9.02 0.44 -0.81
C GLN A 360 -8.57 1.88 -1.12
N ARG A 361 -7.56 2.39 -0.40
CA ARG A 361 -6.84 3.64 -0.73
C ARG A 361 -5.51 3.73 0.03
N ILE A 362 -4.43 3.75 -0.74
CA ILE A 362 -3.28 4.66 -0.56
C ILE A 362 -3.15 5.36 -1.92
#